data_AF-A0A8H6M0H3-F1
#
_entry.id   AF-A0A8H6M0H3-F1
#
_cell.length_a   1.000
_cell.length_b   1.000
_cell.length_c   1.000
_cell.angle_alpha   90.00
_cell.angle_beta   90.00
_cell.angle_gamma   90.00
#
_symmetry.space_group_name_H-M   'P 1'
#
loop_
_entity.id
_entity.type
_entity.pdbx_description
1 polymer ?
#
loop_
_entity_poly.entity_id
_entity_poly.type
_entity_poly.pdbx_seq_one_letter_code
_entity_poly.pdbx_strand_id
1 'polypeptide(L)'
;MEAVVPQEITAELTQILSNLVLGDNEIRANAEKAVNDRLARTPELYLLALAQFAIAADTEVVLLLRRLLFRPAPSQPHHHPSQPRLSLYDHLSSQTLTTVERLLLHSLSHEPSPSV
;
A
#
# COMPACT_ATOMS: atom_id res chain seq x y z
N MET A 1 8.78 15.73 7.60
CA MET A 1 8.65 15.15 6.25
C MET A 1 7.53 15.89 5.56
N GLU A 2 7.80 16.46 4.39
CA GLU A 2 6.80 17.17 3.58
C GLU A 2 5.69 16.17 3.23
N ALA A 3 4.42 16.54 3.45
CA ALA A 3 3.30 15.64 3.17
C ALA A 3 3.18 15.47 1.65
N VAL A 4 3.79 14.39 1.13
CA VAL A 4 3.81 14.06 -0.31
C VAL A 4 2.40 13.72 -0.82
N VAL A 5 1.46 13.48 0.10
CA VAL A 5 0.09 13.04 -0.20
C VAL A 5 -0.93 14.05 0.34
N PRO A 6 -1.99 14.38 -0.42
CA PRO A 6 -3.11 15.17 0.07
C PRO A 6 -3.71 14.62 1.36
N GLN A 7 -4.10 15.51 2.28
CA GLN A 7 -4.70 15.12 3.56
C GLN A 7 -6.02 14.36 3.39
N GLU A 8 -6.79 14.65 2.34
CA GLU A 8 -8.04 13.95 2.02
C GLU A 8 -7.82 12.45 1.78
N ILE A 9 -6.78 12.10 1.02
CA ILE A 9 -6.41 10.69 0.76
C ILE A 9 -5.92 10.03 2.05
N THR A 10 -5.18 10.78 2.87
CA THR A 10 -4.67 10.29 4.16
C THR A 10 -5.82 9.97 5.12
N ALA A 11 -6.82 10.84 5.21
CA ALA A 11 -8.01 10.62 6.04
C ALA A 11 -8.84 9.44 5.52
N GLU A 12 -9.05 9.33 4.20
CA GLU A 12 -9.75 8.21 3.58
C GLU A 12 -9.06 6.87 3.89
N LEU A 13 -7.74 6.79 3.70
CA LEU A 13 -6.95 5.60 4.02
C LEU A 13 -6.98 5.26 5.52
N THR A 14 -6.93 6.26 6.40
CA THR A 14 -7.04 6.03 7.86
C THR A 14 -8.34 5.33 8.19
N GLN A 15 -9.44 5.79 7.60
CA GLN A 15 -10.76 5.20 7.81
C GLN A 15 -10.84 3.79 7.23
N ILE A 16 -10.31 3.57 6.03
CA ILE A 16 -10.30 2.24 5.41
C ILE A 16 -9.44 1.25 6.21
N LEU A 17 -8.25 1.66 6.66
CA LEU A 17 -7.37 0.84 7.50
C LEU A 17 -8.02 0.54 8.85
N SER A 18 -8.66 1.52 9.48
CA SER A 18 -9.42 1.32 10.72
C SER A 18 -10.50 0.26 10.53
N ASN A 19 -11.25 0.34 9.42
CA ASN A 19 -12.28 -0.64 9.07
C ASN A 19 -11.72 -2.04 8.77
N LEU A 20 -10.46 -2.13 8.29
CA LEU A 20 -9.79 -3.39 8.00
C LEU A 20 -9.41 -4.16 9.28
N VAL A 21 -9.18 -3.42 10.37
CA VAL A 21 -8.82 -3.95 11.70
C VAL A 21 -10.06 -4.28 12.53
N LEU A 22 -11.26 -3.82 12.13
CA LEU A 22 -12.51 -4.19 12.79
C LEU A 22 -12.80 -5.69 12.60
N GLY A 23 -13.31 -6.34 13.66
CA GLY A 23 -13.63 -7.78 13.66
C GLY A 23 -14.88 -8.16 12.86
N ASP A 24 -15.54 -7.18 12.23
CA ASP A 24 -16.72 -7.41 11.41
C ASP A 24 -16.31 -7.78 9.97
N ASN A 25 -16.74 -8.96 9.51
CA ASN A 25 -16.37 -9.47 8.20
C ASN A 25 -16.93 -8.65 7.04
N GLU A 26 -18.14 -8.08 7.16
CA GLU A 26 -18.74 -7.28 6.10
C GLU A 26 -18.02 -5.95 5.97
N ILE A 27 -17.70 -5.32 7.11
CA ILE A 27 -16.95 -4.06 7.13
C ILE A 27 -15.55 -4.26 6.56
N ARG A 28 -14.86 -5.36 6.93
CA ARG A 28 -13.54 -5.69 6.39
C ARG A 28 -13.58 -5.95 4.89
N ALA A 29 -14.54 -6.73 4.41
CA ALA A 29 -14.68 -7.00 2.98
C ALA A 29 -14.98 -5.72 2.17
N ASN A 30 -15.80 -4.82 2.72
CA ASN A 30 -16.07 -3.53 2.10
C ASN A 30 -14.84 -2.61 2.09
N ALA A 31 -14.06 -2.61 3.18
CA ALA A 31 -12.79 -1.89 3.27
C ALA A 31 -11.78 -2.39 2.24
N GLU A 32 -11.60 -3.72 2.12
CA GLU A 32 -10.74 -4.33 1.10
C GLU A 32 -11.17 -3.97 -0.32
N LYS A 33 -12.49 -3.97 -0.58
CA LYS A 33 -13.03 -3.56 -1.89
C LYS A 33 -12.74 -2.08 -2.18
N ALA A 34 -12.89 -1.21 -1.18
CA ALA A 34 -12.58 0.21 -1.31
C ALA A 34 -11.09 0.45 -1.60
N VAL A 35 -10.18 -0.22 -0.87
CA VAL A 35 -8.73 -0.19 -1.16
C VAL A 35 -8.47 -0.62 -2.60
N ASN A 36 -9.11 -1.71 -3.04
CA ASN A 36 -8.89 -2.26 -4.37
C ASN A 36 -9.37 -1.34 -5.50
N ASP A 37 -10.53 -0.71 -5.37
CA ASP A 37 -11.06 0.25 -6.35
C ASP A 37 -10.14 1.48 -6.47
N ARG A 38 -9.63 1.95 -5.33
CA ARG A 38 -8.73 3.11 -5.28
C ARG A 38 -7.35 2.82 -5.86
N LEU A 39 -6.78 1.66 -5.55
CA LEU A 39 -5.56 1.17 -6.18
C LEU A 39 -5.71 1.02 -7.69
N ALA A 40 -6.89 0.62 -8.18
CA ALA A 40 -7.14 0.49 -9.61
C ALA A 40 -7.19 1.84 -10.34
N ARG A 41 -7.66 2.90 -9.67
CA ARG A 41 -7.75 4.25 -10.27
C ARG A 41 -6.44 5.03 -10.19
N THR A 42 -5.79 5.01 -9.04
CA THR A 42 -4.65 5.88 -8.70
C THR A 42 -3.65 5.13 -7.83
N PRO A 43 -2.93 4.14 -8.39
CA PRO A 43 -2.06 3.25 -7.62
C PRO A 43 -0.90 3.99 -6.96
N GLU A 44 -0.26 4.94 -7.64
CA GLU A 44 0.93 5.64 -7.13
C GLU A 44 0.64 6.44 -5.85
N LEU A 45 -0.42 7.27 -5.85
CA LEU A 45 -0.77 8.10 -4.69
C LEU A 45 -1.16 7.26 -3.47
N TYR A 46 -1.92 6.18 -3.69
CA TYR A 46 -2.33 5.28 -2.61
C TYR A 46 -1.15 4.48 -2.04
N LEU A 47 -0.20 4.06 -2.88
CA LEU A 47 1.02 3.39 -2.43
C LEU A 47 1.95 4.32 -1.65
N LEU A 48 2.10 5.58 -2.09
CA LEU A 48 2.83 6.62 -1.35
C LEU A 48 2.20 6.87 0.03
N ALA A 49 0.87 6.96 0.09
CA ALA A 49 0.14 7.17 1.33
C ALA A 49 0.30 5.98 2.28
N LEU A 50 0.16 4.75 1.77
CA LEU A 50 0.43 3.53 2.54
C LEU A 50 1.88 3.48 3.05
N ALA A 51 2.86 3.89 2.24
CA ALA A 51 4.25 3.96 2.67
C ALA A 51 4.46 5.01 3.77
N GLN A 52 3.75 6.14 3.71
CA GLN A 52 3.77 7.14 4.77
C GLN A 52 3.13 6.62 6.07
N PHE A 53 2.03 5.86 5.97
CA PHE A 53 1.44 5.18 7.12
C PHE A 53 2.38 4.12 7.71
N ALA A 54 3.10 3.39 6.87
CA ALA A 54 4.07 2.37 7.30
C ALA A 54 5.25 2.95 8.12
N ILE A 55 5.46 4.27 8.13
CA ILE A 55 6.43 4.95 8.99
C ILE A 55 5.86 5.23 10.38
N ALA A 56 4.56 5.50 10.45
CA ALA A 56 3.88 5.87 11.69
C ALA A 56 3.16 4.69 12.37
N ALA A 57 2.99 3.56 11.66
CA ALA A 57 2.20 2.41 12.08
C ALA A 57 3.04 1.13 12.21
N ASP A 58 2.50 0.16 12.96
CA ASP A 58 3.04 -1.18 13.18
C ASP A 58 3.42 -1.95 11.89
N THR A 59 4.20 -3.01 12.08
CA THR A 59 4.72 -3.94 11.06
C THR A 59 3.63 -4.48 10.10
N GLU A 60 2.37 -4.55 10.53
CA GLU A 60 1.22 -4.97 9.72
C GLU A 60 1.03 -4.10 8.46
N VAL A 61 1.26 -2.79 8.55
CA VAL A 61 1.12 -1.87 7.40
C VAL A 61 2.24 -2.06 6.40
N VAL A 62 3.46 -2.37 6.87
CA VAL A 62 4.62 -2.72 6.04
C VAL A 62 4.35 -4.03 5.28
N LEU A 63 3.77 -5.03 5.94
CA LEU A 63 3.38 -6.30 5.33
C LEU A 63 2.28 -6.11 4.27
N LEU A 64 1.31 -5.24 4.53
CA LEU A 64 0.26 -4.90 3.57
C LEU A 64 0.84 -4.20 2.35
N LEU A 65 1.70 -3.20 2.53
CA LEU A 65 2.39 -2.50 1.43
C LEU A 65 3.17 -3.50 0.56
N ARG A 66 3.93 -4.41 1.19
CA ARG A 66 4.67 -5.46 0.48
C ARG A 66 3.71 -6.35 -0.31
N ARG A 67 2.62 -6.82 0.30
CA ARG A 67 1.61 -7.65 -0.40
C ARG A 67 0.99 -6.92 -1.59
N LEU A 68 0.74 -5.62 -1.48
CA LEU A 68 0.16 -4.80 -2.55
C LEU A 68 1.16 -4.54 -3.68
N LEU A 69 2.42 -4.26 -3.38
CA LEU A 69 3.48 -4.04 -4.39
C LEU A 69 3.67 -5.26 -5.31
N PHE A 70 3.67 -6.46 -4.74
CA PHE A 70 3.85 -7.70 -5.48
C PHE A 70 2.54 -8.29 -6.02
N ARG A 71 1.41 -7.57 -5.90
CA ARG A 71 0.14 -8.01 -6.44
C ARG A 71 0.16 -7.93 -7.98
N PRO A 72 -0.33 -8.96 -8.69
CA PRO A 72 -0.53 -8.86 -10.14
C PRO A 72 -1.55 -7.77 -10.45
N ALA A 73 -1.24 -6.89 -11.40
CA ALA A 73 -2.13 -5.80 -11.77
C ALA A 73 -3.50 -6.35 -12.27
N PRO A 74 -4.64 -5.73 -11.90
CA PRO A 74 -5.97 -6.20 -12.28
C PRO A 74 -6.26 -6.08 -13.80
N SER A 75 -5.36 -5.46 -14.56
CA SER A 75 -5.57 -5.02 -15.95
C SER A 75 -5.29 -6.07 -17.03
N GLN A 76 -5.09 -7.35 -16.72
CA GLN A 76 -4.94 -8.39 -17.75
C GLN A 76 -6.13 -9.35 -17.80
N PRO A 77 -7.25 -8.95 -18.43
CA PRO A 77 -8.39 -9.84 -18.68
C PRO A 77 -8.16 -10.90 -19.77
N HIS A 78 -6.98 -10.93 -20.42
CA HIS A 78 -6.66 -11.90 -21.48
C HIS A 78 -5.30 -12.56 -21.22
N HIS A 79 -5.33 -13.65 -20.45
CA HIS A 79 -4.14 -14.45 -20.16
C HIS A 79 -3.73 -15.24 -21.41
N HIS A 80 -2.70 -14.77 -22.11
CA HIS A 80 -1.90 -15.62 -23.00
C HIS A 80 -0.75 -16.19 -22.14
N PRO A 81 -0.51 -17.52 -22.11
CA PRO A 81 0.42 -18.17 -21.16
C PRO A 81 1.90 -17.76 -21.33
N SER A 82 2.21 -16.88 -22.29
CA SER A 82 3.55 -16.45 -22.67
C SER A 82 3.90 -15.01 -22.26
N GLN A 83 3.02 -14.27 -21.56
CA GLN A 83 3.36 -12.93 -21.06
C GLN A 83 3.69 -12.93 -19.54
N PRO A 84 4.79 -12.27 -19.13
CA PRO A 84 5.12 -12.10 -17.72
C PRO A 84 4.04 -11.24 -17.05
N ARG A 85 3.56 -11.69 -15.89
CA ARG A 85 2.60 -10.95 -15.06
C ARG A 85 3.30 -9.73 -14.48
N LEU A 86 3.11 -8.55 -15.09
CA LEU A 86 3.62 -7.30 -14.55
C LEU A 86 2.93 -7.01 -13.21
N SER A 87 3.74 -6.85 -12.18
CA SER A 87 3.27 -6.51 -10.83
C SER A 87 2.92 -5.02 -10.75
N LEU A 88 2.21 -4.61 -9.69
CA LEU A 88 2.01 -3.18 -9.43
C LEU A 88 3.35 -2.44 -9.30
N TYR A 89 4.37 -3.10 -8.76
CA TYR A 89 5.75 -2.60 -8.71
C TYR A 89 6.30 -2.18 -10.09
N ASP A 90 6.07 -2.98 -11.14
CA ASP A 90 6.53 -2.67 -12.51
C ASP A 90 5.86 -1.43 -13.12
N HIS A 91 4.68 -1.04 -12.60
CA HIS A 91 3.93 0.11 -13.09
C HIS A 91 4.26 1.40 -12.34
N LEU A 92 5.07 1.33 -11.29
CA LEU A 92 5.46 2.52 -10.52
C LEU A 92 6.59 3.26 -11.23
N SER A 93 6.51 4.58 -11.23
CA SER A 93 7.63 5.41 -11.67
C SER A 93 8.85 5.22 -10.76
N SER A 94 10.05 5.37 -11.32
CA SER A 94 11.32 5.26 -10.58
C SER A 94 11.39 6.23 -9.38
N GLN A 95 10.72 7.37 -9.47
CA GLN A 95 10.61 8.35 -8.38
C GLN A 95 9.76 7.82 -7.22
N THR A 96 8.61 7.21 -7.52
CA THR A 96 7.75 6.57 -6.52
C THR A 96 8.48 5.42 -5.83
N LEU A 97 9.19 4.59 -6.59
CA LEU A 97 10.01 3.50 -6.05
C LEU A 97 11.10 4.00 -5.10
N THR A 98 11.87 5.01 -5.52
CA THR A 98 12.93 5.60 -4.69
C THR A 98 12.37 6.18 -3.39
N THR A 99 11.17 6.76 -3.46
CA THR A 99 10.50 7.33 -2.28
C THR A 99 10.05 6.23 -1.34
N VAL A 100 9.35 5.21 -1.85
CA VAL A 100 8.91 4.05 -1.06
C VAL A 100 10.09 3.33 -0.41
N GLU A 101 11.20 3.14 -1.14
CA GLU A 101 12.41 2.52 -0.62
C GLU A 101 13.01 3.32 0.54
N ARG A 102 13.15 4.64 0.40
CA ARG A 102 13.63 5.49 1.51
C ARG A 102 12.71 5.45 2.72
N LEU A 103 11.40 5.47 2.51
CA LEU A 103 10.42 5.42 3.59
C LEU A 103 10.48 4.07 4.32
N LEU A 104 10.58 2.96 3.58
CA LEU A 104 10.73 1.62 4.15
C LEU A 104 12.06 1.45 4.91
N LEU A 105 13.16 1.92 4.35
CA LEU A 105 14.47 1.92 5.03
C LEU A 105 14.42 2.76 6.30
N HIS A 106 13.71 3.90 6.28
CA HIS A 106 13.51 4.73 7.45
C HIS A 106 12.69 4.00 8.52
N SER A 107 11.56 3.38 8.17
CA SER A 107 10.78 2.54 9.09
C SER A 107 11.61 1.43 9.71
N LEU A 108 12.37 0.68 8.92
CA LEU A 108 13.24 -0.41 9.40
C LEU A 108 14.35 0.11 10.32
N SER A 109 14.92 1.28 10.02
CA SER A 109 15.94 1.90 10.87
C SER A 109 15.40 2.39 12.22
N HIS A 110 14.11 2.69 12.28
CA HIS A 110 13.40 3.15 13.47
C HIS A 110 12.62 2.04 14.17
N GLU A 111 12.68 0.79 13.68
CA GLU A 111 12.04 -0.34 14.32
C GLU A 111 12.67 -0.55 15.70
N PRO A 112 11.90 -0.42 16.80
CA PRO A 112 12.44 -0.63 18.13
C PRO A 112 12.94 -2.07 18.20
N SER A 113 14.23 -2.24 18.46
CA SER A 113 14.84 -3.54 18.64
C SER A 113 13.97 -4.31 19.64
N PRO A 114 13.47 -5.51 19.32
CA PRO A 114 12.75 -6.30 20.31
C PRO A 114 13.74 -6.49 21.45
N SER A 115 13.47 -5.80 22.57
CA SER A 115 14.23 -5.99 23.78
C SER A 115 13.93 -7.41 24.22
N VAL A 116 14.86 -8.30 23.86
CA VAL A 116 14.89 -9.71 24.24
C VAL A 116 14.93 -9.85 25.76
#